data_AF-A0A495UJB8-F1
#
_entry.id   AF-A0A495UJB8-F1
#
_cell.length_a   1.000
_cell.length_b   1.000
_cell.length_c   1.000
_cell.angle_alpha   90.00
_cell.angle_beta   90.00
_cell.angle_gamma   90.00
#
_symmetry.space_group_name_H-M   'P 1'
#
loop_
_entity.id
_entity.type
_entity.pdbx_description
1 polymer ?
#
loop_
_entity_poly.entity_id
_entity_poly.type
_entity_poly.pdbx_seq_one_letter_code
_entity_poly.pdbx_strand_id
1 'polypeptide(L)' 'MSTVEVDRPGAGVVWARVEDGFHVGSRGGEFLGYIDRQRDGRWLACDLFSREVGLFADLTAAMKALTEVEASERSRRR' A
#
# COMPACT_ATOMS: atom_id res chain seq x y z
N MET A 1 22.81 2.17 -13.42
CA MET A 1 22.66 1.77 -12.01
C MET A 1 22.50 3.05 -11.22
N SER A 2 21.27 3.38 -10.82
CA SER A 2 20.99 4.59 -10.05
C SER A 2 20.19 4.17 -8.82
N THR A 3 20.90 3.98 -7.72
CA THR A 3 20.32 3.84 -6.39
C THR A 3 19.72 5.18 -6.01
N VAL A 4 18.39 5.25 -5.95
CA VAL A 4 17.67 6.37 -5.34
C VAL A 4 17.15 5.92 -3.98
N GLU A 5 18.04 5.87 -2.99
CA GLU A 5 17.60 5.84 -1.59
C GLU A 5 17.35 7.29 -1.16
N VAL A 6 16.09 7.72 -1.28
CA VAL A 6 15.60 8.88 -0.53
C VAL A 6 14.96 8.35 0.74
N ASP A 7 15.78 7.86 1.67
CA ASP A 7 15.32 7.67 3.04
C ASP A 7 15.45 9.01 3.77
N ARG A 8 14.33 9.71 3.89
CA ARG A 8 14.19 10.83 4.83
C ARG A 8 13.46 10.30 6.06
N PRO A 9 13.94 10.60 7.28
CA PRO A 9 13.27 10.17 8.49
C PRO A 9 11.85 10.77 8.53
N GLY A 10 10.83 9.90 8.42
CA GLY A 10 9.43 10.27 8.20
C GLY A 10 8.82 9.84 6.86
N ALA A 11 9.51 9.00 6.07
CA ALA A 11 9.06 8.55 4.76
C ALA A 11 7.65 7.92 4.81
N GLY A 12 6.66 8.67 4.31
CA GLY A 12 5.30 8.21 4.11
C GLY A 12 5.24 6.97 3.20
N VAL A 13 4.06 6.36 3.09
CA VAL A 13 3.87 5.28 2.11
C VAL A 13 4.00 5.86 0.71
N VAL A 14 4.80 5.20 -0.12
CA VAL A 14 4.93 5.49 -1.55
C VAL A 14 4.13 4.44 -2.32
N TRP A 15 3.37 4.89 -3.30
CA TRP A 15 2.57 4.04 -4.17
C TRP A 15 3.10 4.07 -5.60
N ALA A 16 3.47 2.90 -6.11
CA ALA A 16 3.82 2.71 -7.50
C ALA A 16 2.62 2.09 -8.24
N ARG A 17 2.23 2.67 -9.38
CA ARG A 17 1.36 2.00 -10.33
C ARG A 17 2.21 1.07 -11.16
N VAL A 18 1.97 -0.24 -11.04
CA VAL A 18 2.73 -1.26 -11.76
C VAL A 18 2.05 -1.57 -13.09
N GLU A 19 0.72 -1.67 -13.07
CA GLU A 19 -0.12 -1.84 -14.26
C GLU A 19 -1.42 -1.03 -14.11
N ASP A 20 -2.24 -1.01 -15.15
CA ASP A 20 -3.55 -0.35 -15.13
C ASP A 20 -4.48 -1.02 -14.13
N GLY A 21 -4.77 -0.33 -13.04
CA GLY A 21 -5.60 -0.85 -11.95
C GLY A 21 -4.83 -1.57 -10.84
N PHE A 22 -3.51 -1.76 -10.98
CA PHE A 22 -2.69 -2.47 -10.00
C PHE A 22 -1.59 -1.57 -9.40
N HIS A 23 -1.64 -1.39 -8.09
CA HIS A 23 -0.74 -0.49 -7.35
C HIS A 23 -0.06 -1.23 -6.20
N VAL A 24 1.21 -0.94 -5.97
CA VAL A 24 2.01 -1.51 -4.88
C VAL A 24 2.45 -0.40 -3.93
N GLY A 25 2.19 -0.62 -2.64
CA GLY A 25 2.60 0.27 -1.56
C GLY A 25 3.93 -0.17 -0.96
N SER A 26 4.79 0.79 -0.67
CA SER A 26 6.03 0.55 0.08
C SER A 26 6.30 1.66 1.10
N ARG A 27 7.01 1.33 2.17
CA ARG A 27 7.47 2.30 3.19
C ARG A 27 8.91 1.99 3.55
N GLY A 28 9.81 2.97 3.40
CA GLY A 28 11.25 2.75 3.61
C GLY A 28 11.82 1.64 2.73
N GLY A 29 11.26 1.43 1.53
CA GLY A 29 11.64 0.34 0.64
C GLY A 29 11.01 -1.03 0.96
N GLU A 30 10.32 -1.18 2.09
CA GLU A 30 9.64 -2.43 2.45
C GLU A 30 8.26 -2.51 1.80
N PHE A 31 7.90 -3.68 1.28
CA PHE A 31 6.57 -3.96 0.72
C PHE A 31 5.51 -3.91 1.82
N LEU A 32 4.47 -3.09 1.60
CA LEU A 32 3.38 -2.86 2.52
C LEU A 32 2.10 -3.63 2.13
N GLY A 33 1.90 -3.82 0.83
CA GLY A 33 0.70 -4.43 0.27
C GLY A 33 0.42 -3.94 -1.15
N TYR A 34 -0.72 -4.35 -1.68
CA TYR A 34 -1.14 -3.99 -3.02
C TYR A 34 -2.62 -3.61 -3.07
N ILE A 35 -2.98 -2.89 -4.12
CA ILE A 35 -4.36 -2.54 -4.44
C ILE A 35 -4.63 -2.96 -5.88
N ASP A 36 -5.67 -3.75 -6.07
CA ASP A 36 -6.12 -4.24 -7.37
C ASP A 36 -7.51 -3.69 -7.70
N ARG A 37 -7.73 -3.31 -8.96
CA ARG A 37 -9.03 -2.84 -9.43
C ARG A 37 -9.85 -4.03 -9.89
N GLN A 38 -10.95 -4.25 -9.21
CA GLN A 38 -11.89 -5.31 -9.51
C GLN A 38 -12.71 -4.99 -10.77
N ARG A 39 -13.27 -6.03 -11.39
CA ARG A 39 -14.11 -5.90 -12.60
C ARG A 39 -15.33 -5.01 -12.41
N ASP A 40 -15.84 -4.91 -11.19
CA ASP A 40 -16.97 -4.05 -10.83
C ASP A 40 -16.56 -2.59 -10.56
N GLY A 41 -15.27 -2.27 -10.72
CA GLY A 41 -14.72 -0.94 -10.53
C GLY A 41 -14.29 -0.60 -9.11
N ARG A 42 -14.54 -1.48 -8.13
CA ARG A 42 -14.05 -1.32 -6.76
C ARG A 42 -12.57 -1.66 -6.66
N TRP A 43 -11.93 -1.23 -5.57
CA TRP A 43 -10.50 -1.37 -5.32
C TRP A 43 -10.28 -2.31 -4.13
N LEU A 44 -9.79 -3.51 -4.40
CA LEU A 44 -9.42 -4.48 -3.39
C LEU A 44 -8.06 -4.11 -2.80
N ALA A 45 -7.98 -3.94 -1.48
CA ALA A 45 -6.72 -3.69 -0.79
C ALA A 45 -6.29 -4.93 -0.03
N CYS A 46 -5.03 -5.35 -0.22
CA CYS A 46 -4.44 -6.50 0.45
C CYS A 46 -3.14 -6.12 1.16
N ASP A 47 -2.93 -6.68 2.35
CA ASP A 47 -1.71 -6.47 3.13
C ASP A 47 -0.49 -7.20 2.54
N LEU A 48 0.65 -7.07 3.21
CA LEU A 48 1.91 -7.69 2.79
C LEU A 48 1.87 -9.23 2.75
N PHE A 49 0.84 -9.85 3.34
CA PHE A 49 0.59 -11.30 3.33
C PHE A 49 -0.54 -11.68 2.37
N SER A 50 -0.96 -10.77 1.50
CA SER A 50 -2.08 -10.94 0.58
C SER A 50 -3.43 -11.19 1.27
N ARG A 51 -3.59 -10.73 2.51
CA ARG A 51 -4.86 -10.80 3.23
C ARG A 51 -5.67 -9.56 2.91
N GLU A 52 -6.95 -9.75 2.63
CA GLU A 52 -7.87 -8.66 2.35
C GLU A 52 -7.98 -7.73 3.57
N VAL A 53 -7.68 -6.45 3.35
CA VAL A 53 -7.94 -5.36 4.28
C VAL A 53 -9.32 -4.76 4.03
N GLY A 54 -9.76 -4.77 2.77
CA GLY A 54 -11.11 -4.42 2.41
C GLY A 54 -11.28 -4.10 0.93
N LEU A 55 -12.50 -3.71 0.58
CA LEU A 55 -12.91 -3.38 -0.78
C LEU A 55 -13.55 -1.99 -0.81
N PHE A 56 -13.00 -1.10 -1.63
CA PHE A 56 -13.25 0.34 -1.58
C PHE A 56 -13.83 0.87 -2.90
N ALA A 57 -14.60 1.94 -2.84
CA ALA A 57 -15.15 2.58 -4.03
C ALA A 57 -14.08 3.36 -4.82
N ASP A 58 -13.03 3.84 -4.15
CA ASP A 58 -11.97 4.62 -4.75
C ASP A 58 -10.57 4.20 -4.28
N LEU A 59 -9.57 4.47 -5.12
CA LEU A 59 -8.18 4.10 -4.89
C LEU A 59 -7.59 4.80 -3.65
N THR A 60 -7.99 6.04 -3.36
CA THR A 60 -7.42 6.82 -2.26
C THR A 60 -7.85 6.24 -0.91
N ALA A 61 -9.11 5.80 -0.80
CA ALA A 61 -9.62 5.10 0.37
C ALA A 61 -8.86 3.79 0.63
N ALA A 62 -8.60 3.00 -0.42
CA ALA A 62 -7.79 1.79 -0.32
C ALA A 62 -6.35 2.07 0.15
N MET A 63 -5.70 3.10 -0.41
CA MET A 63 -4.35 3.52 0.01
C MET A 63 -4.30 3.96 1.48
N LYS A 64 -5.30 4.71 1.93
CA LYS A 64 -5.41 5.16 3.31
C LYS A 64 -5.59 3.98 4.27
N ALA A 65 -6.50 3.05 3.96
CA ALA A 65 -6.77 1.88 4.79
C ALA A 65 -5.51 1.04 5.00
N LEU A 66 -4.76 0.76 3.93
CA LEU A 66 -3.50 0.02 4.02
C LEU A 66 -2.44 0.76 4.84
N THR A 67 -2.35 2.08 4.71
CA THR A 67 -1.44 2.91 5.50
C THR A 67 -1.75 2.87 7.00
N GLU A 68 -3.03 2.85 7.36
CA GLU A 68 -3.50 2.79 8.75
C GLU A 68 -3.31 1.40 9.37
N VAL A 69 -3.60 0.33 8.62
CA VAL A 69 -3.35 -1.05 9.05
C VAL A 69 -1.88 -1.28 9.33
N GLU A 70 -1.00 -0.86 8.43
CA GLU A 70 0.44 -1.04 8.62
C GLU A 70 0.98 -0.24 9.82
N ALA A 71 0.51 1.00 10.00
CA ALA A 71 0.89 1.81 11.16
C ALA A 71 0.44 1.17 12.49
N SER A 72 -0.76 0.57 12.50
CA SER A 72 -1.29 -0.15 13.66
C SER A 72 -0.48 -1.41 13.96
N GLU A 73 -0.13 -2.19 12.93
CA GLU A 73 0.70 -3.39 13.06
C GLU A 73 2.12 -3.07 13.52
N ARG A 74 2.73 -1.99 13.01
CA ARG A 74 4.04 -1.53 13.52
C ARG A 74 3.98 -1.10 14.98
N SER A 75 2.90 -0.43 15.38
CA SER A 75 2.73 0.01 16.77
C SER A 75 2.58 -1.18 17.73
N ARG A 76 1.96 -2.29 17.29
CA ARG A 76 1.82 -3.54 18.06
C ARG A 76 3.12 -4.32 18.23
N ARG A 77 4.12 -4.10 17.35
CA ARG A 77 5.40 -4.80 17.35
C ARG A 77 6.50 -4.10 18.16
N ARG A 78 6.26 -2.85 18.56
CA ARG A 78 7.17 -2.04 19.38
C ARG A 78 6.91 -2.26 20.86
#